data_AF-A0A7W1R6X4-F1
#
_entry.id   AF-A0A7W1R6X4-F1
#
_cell.length_a   1.000
_cell.length_b   1.000
_cell.length_c   1.000
_cell.angle_alpha   90.00
_cell.angle_beta   90.00
_cell.angle_gamma   90.00
#
_symmetry.space_group_name_H-M   'P 1'
#
loop_
_entity.id
_entity.type
_entity.pdbx_description
1 polymer ?
#
loop_
_entity_poly.entity_id
_entity_poly.type
_entity_poly.pdbx_seq_one_letter_code
_entity_poly.pdbx_strand_id
1 'polypeptide(L)'
;MQQLCDDFAAEADDLDRIVASPDVDWSTSTPAPGWSVADQISHLWYFDQRAAMALADPDAFRADAEALMAAMVEAGGTDMSAEAGRSTTSTSLLDAWRLDRTRLIELARDVDPSTRVPWYGPAMGARSFVTARVMETWAHGQDIADAL
;
A
#
# COMPACT_ATOMS: atom_id res chain seq x y z
N MET A 1 3.72 -10.87 -16.16
CA MET A 1 3.57 -10.74 -14.70
C MET A 1 4.92 -10.40 -14.11
N GLN A 2 5.92 -11.27 -14.29
CA GLN A 2 7.31 -11.04 -13.87
C GLN A 2 7.81 -9.60 -14.00
N GLN A 3 7.85 -9.03 -15.21
CA GLN A 3 8.31 -7.64 -15.38
C GLN A 3 7.54 -6.62 -14.53
N LEU A 4 6.21 -6.72 -14.44
CA LEU A 4 5.42 -5.80 -13.60
C LEU A 4 5.72 -5.98 -12.10
N CYS A 5 6.02 -7.20 -11.67
CA CYS A 5 6.44 -7.46 -10.29
C CYS A 5 7.86 -6.96 -10.03
N ASP A 6 8.74 -7.02 -11.03
CA ASP A 6 10.09 -6.46 -10.97
C ASP A 6 10.03 -4.92 -10.90
N ASP A 7 9.16 -4.30 -11.69
CA ASP A 7 8.91 -2.85 -11.67
C ASP A 7 8.34 -2.42 -10.30
N PHE A 8 7.39 -3.18 -9.75
CA PHE A 8 6.84 -2.91 -8.41
C PHE A 8 7.91 -3.05 -7.32
N ALA A 9 8.74 -4.10 -7.38
CA ALA A 9 9.84 -4.27 -6.44
C ALA A 9 10.84 -3.11 -6.51
N ALA A 10 11.21 -2.69 -7.72
CA ALA A 10 12.14 -1.57 -7.92
C ALA A 10 11.59 -0.25 -7.36
N GLU A 11 10.33 0.08 -7.65
CA GLU A 11 9.69 1.28 -7.12
C GLU A 11 9.62 1.28 -5.58
N ALA A 12 9.28 0.13 -4.99
CA ALA A 12 9.23 -0.03 -3.55
C ALA A 12 10.62 0.06 -2.89
N ASP A 13 11.66 -0.48 -3.52
CA ASP A 13 13.03 -0.42 -3.03
C ASP A 13 13.63 0.99 -3.15
N ASP A 14 13.24 1.75 -4.18
CA ASP A 14 13.61 3.16 -4.31
C ASP A 14 13.02 3.99 -3.17
N LEU A 15 11.73 3.81 -2.87
CA LEU A 15 11.09 4.44 -1.73
C LEU A 15 11.69 3.99 -0.39
N ASP A 16 11.98 2.70 -0.23
CA ASP A 16 12.63 2.15 0.97
C ASP A 16 13.95 2.85 1.29
N ARG A 17 14.79 3.05 0.28
CA ARG A 17 16.09 3.72 0.45
C ARG A 17 15.94 5.17 0.93
N ILE A 18 14.89 5.86 0.49
CA ILE A 18 14.60 7.23 0.93
C ILE A 18 14.23 7.21 2.42
N VAL A 19 13.20 6.46 2.80
CA VAL A 19 12.64 6.50 4.16
C VAL A 19 13.50 5.78 5.21
N ALA A 20 14.41 4.91 4.78
CA ALA A 20 15.37 4.24 5.67
C ALA A 20 16.58 5.11 6.03
N SER A 21 16.74 6.28 5.41
CA SER A 21 17.80 7.22 5.77
C SER A 21 17.65 7.67 7.23
N PRO A 22 18.74 7.66 8.04
CA PRO A 22 18.67 8.04 9.46
C PRO A 22 18.30 9.51 9.68
N ASP A 23 18.43 10.35 8.65
CA ASP A 23 18.12 11.78 8.70
C ASP A 23 16.63 12.08 8.47
N VAL A 24 15.82 11.06 8.12
CA VAL A 24 14.40 11.25 7.82
C VAL A 24 13.57 11.26 9.09
N ASP A 25 12.94 12.40 9.36
CA ASP A 25 11.89 12.51 10.37
C ASP A 25 10.55 12.06 9.78
N TRP A 26 10.03 10.93 10.27
CA TRP A 26 8.78 10.35 9.80
C TRP A 26 7.54 11.16 10.20
N SER A 27 7.68 12.12 11.11
CA SER A 27 6.61 13.07 11.48
C SER A 27 6.51 14.27 10.53
N THR A 28 7.45 14.41 9.58
CA THR A 28 7.45 15.46 8.56
C THR A 28 6.15 15.44 7.76
N SER A 29 5.46 16.59 7.70
CA SER A 29 4.27 16.77 6.88
C SER A 29 4.60 16.70 5.40
N THR A 30 3.76 16.00 4.64
CA THR A 30 3.85 15.90 3.18
C THR A 30 2.92 16.90 2.48
N PRO A 31 3.01 17.07 1.15
CA PRO A 31 2.07 17.89 0.39
C PRO A 31 0.61 17.44 0.53
N ALA A 32 0.36 16.17 0.82
CA ALA A 32 -0.96 15.65 1.17
C ALA A 32 -1.43 16.24 2.52
N PRO A 33 -2.51 17.05 2.54
CA PRO A 33 -2.91 17.77 3.75
C PRO A 33 -3.22 16.84 4.93
N GLY A 34 -2.54 17.06 6.05
CA GLY A 34 -2.73 16.30 7.28
C GLY A 34 -2.01 14.95 7.32
N TRP A 35 -1.18 14.64 6.31
CA TRP A 35 -0.42 13.40 6.25
C TRP A 35 1.08 13.66 6.41
N SER A 36 1.68 12.91 7.33
CA SER A 36 3.12 12.80 7.51
C SER A 36 3.71 11.70 6.64
N VAL A 37 5.04 11.62 6.57
CA VAL A 37 5.75 10.50 5.94
C VAL A 37 5.29 9.15 6.52
N ALA A 38 5.06 9.07 7.84
CA ALA A 38 4.51 7.86 8.48
C ALA A 38 3.10 7.51 7.98
N ASP A 39 2.23 8.50 7.78
CA ASP A 39 0.88 8.28 7.26
C ASP A 39 0.93 7.72 5.82
N GLN A 40 1.84 8.24 4.98
CA GLN A 40 2.04 7.77 3.61
C GLN A 40 2.49 6.31 3.55
N ILE A 41 3.51 5.92 4.35
CA ILE A 41 3.96 4.53 4.42
C ILE A 41 2.88 3.61 5.03
N SER A 42 2.16 4.10 6.04
CA SER A 42 1.04 3.35 6.63
C SER A 42 -0.05 3.07 5.60
N HIS A 43 -0.39 4.05 4.76
CA HIS A 43 -1.36 3.87 3.70
C HIS A 43 -0.93 2.79 2.71
N LEU A 44 0.32 2.86 2.21
CA LEU A 44 0.86 1.85 1.31
C LEU A 44 0.81 0.46 1.93
N TRP A 45 1.28 0.32 3.18
CA TRP A 45 1.27 -0.95 3.90
C TRP A 45 -0.14 -1.49 4.13
N TYR A 46 -1.09 -0.63 4.49
CA TYR A 46 -2.48 -1.00 4.71
C TYR A 46 -3.09 -1.61 3.45
N PHE A 47 -2.89 -0.97 2.30
CA PHE A 47 -3.43 -1.45 1.03
C PHE A 47 -2.63 -2.60 0.42
N ASP A 48 -1.34 -2.75 0.73
CA ASP A 48 -0.55 -3.92 0.33
C ASP A 48 -1.07 -5.21 1.00
N GLN A 49 -1.45 -5.15 2.29
CA GLN A 49 -2.08 -6.28 2.99
C GLN A 49 -3.41 -6.69 2.34
N ARG A 50 -4.24 -5.70 2.00
CA ARG A 50 -5.52 -5.92 1.31
C ARG A 50 -5.34 -6.42 -0.11
N ALA A 51 -4.31 -5.95 -0.79
CA ALA A 51 -3.96 -6.44 -2.10
C ALA A 51 -3.53 -7.91 -2.05
N ALA A 52 -2.71 -8.28 -1.05
CA ALA A 52 -2.33 -9.68 -0.83
C ALA A 52 -3.55 -10.55 -0.51
N MET A 53 -4.48 -10.04 0.31
CA MET A 53 -5.76 -10.70 0.61
C MET A 53 -6.61 -10.88 -0.66
N ALA A 54 -6.76 -9.85 -1.50
CA ALA A 54 -7.54 -9.92 -2.73
C ALA A 54 -7.00 -10.94 -3.74
N LEU A 55 -5.68 -11.16 -3.76
CA LEU A 55 -5.04 -12.17 -4.60
C LEU A 55 -5.14 -13.59 -4.01
N ALA A 56 -4.95 -13.74 -2.69
CA ALA A 56 -4.88 -15.04 -2.04
C ALA A 56 -6.24 -15.61 -1.63
N ASP A 57 -7.16 -14.75 -1.18
CA ASP A 57 -8.50 -15.10 -0.72
C ASP A 57 -9.51 -13.99 -1.12
N PRO A 58 -10.02 -14.06 -2.37
CA PRO A 58 -10.97 -13.09 -2.90
C PRO A 58 -12.25 -12.93 -2.08
N ASP A 59 -12.69 -13.97 -1.38
CA ASP A 59 -13.92 -13.94 -0.57
C ASP A 59 -13.66 -13.26 0.77
N ALA A 60 -12.51 -13.54 1.42
CA ALA A 60 -12.08 -12.80 2.59
C ALA A 60 -11.91 -11.30 2.29
N PHE A 61 -11.34 -10.96 1.13
CA PHE A 61 -11.23 -9.55 0.72
C PHE A 61 -12.60 -8.88 0.56
N ARG A 62 -13.59 -9.56 -0.04
CA ARG A 62 -14.94 -8.98 -0.17
C ARG A 62 -15.56 -8.68 1.20
N ALA A 63 -15.41 -9.59 2.15
CA ALA A 63 -15.88 -9.38 3.51
C ALA A 63 -15.15 -8.22 4.21
N ASP A 64 -13.82 -8.12 4.08
CA ASP A 64 -13.03 -6.99 4.59
C ASP A 64 -13.46 -5.67 3.95
N ALA A 65 -13.66 -5.66 2.63
CA ALA A 65 -14.07 -4.46 1.88
C ALA A 65 -15.48 -3.99 2.27
N GLU A 66 -16.42 -4.90 2.46
CA GLU A 66 -17.76 -4.57 2.98
C GLU A 66 -17.68 -3.96 4.38
N ALA A 67 -16.86 -4.53 5.27
CA ALA A 67 -16.65 -4.01 6.61
C ALA A 67 -15.98 -2.62 6.59
N LEU A 68 -14.98 -2.42 5.73
CA LEU A 68 -14.30 -1.14 5.55
C LEU A 68 -15.27 -0.05 5.07
N MET A 69 -16.08 -0.36 4.05
CA MET A 69 -17.07 0.59 3.53
C MET A 69 -18.10 0.98 4.59
N ALA A 70 -18.55 0.03 5.41
CA ALA A 70 -19.45 0.33 6.53
C ALA A 70 -18.76 1.25 7.56
N ALA A 71 -17.52 0.95 7.95
CA ALA A 71 -16.76 1.76 8.90
C ALA A 71 -16.48 3.18 8.38
N MET A 72 -16.18 3.35 7.09
CA MET A 72 -15.97 4.66 6.48
C MET A 72 -17.22 5.55 6.53
N VAL A 73 -18.40 4.96 6.35
CA VAL A 73 -19.69 5.67 6.49
C VAL A 73 -19.89 6.15 7.93
N GLU A 74 -19.60 5.31 8.92
CA GLU A 74 -19.71 5.66 10.34
C GLU A 74 -18.68 6.71 10.76
N ALA A 75 -17.45 6.61 10.27
CA ALA A 75 -16.33 7.50 10.59
C ALA A 75 -16.37 8.84 9.82
N GLY A 76 -17.44 9.13 9.08
CA GLY A 76 -17.60 10.38 8.35
C GLY A 76 -16.57 10.61 7.23
N GLY A 77 -16.04 9.53 6.64
CA GLY A 77 -15.04 9.59 5.57
C GLY A 77 -13.59 9.75 6.06
N THR A 78 -13.31 9.51 7.34
CA THR A 78 -11.93 9.49 7.84
C THR A 78 -11.14 8.33 7.23
N ASP A 79 -9.97 8.61 6.68
CA ASP A 79 -9.08 7.58 6.15
C ASP A 79 -8.39 6.80 7.28
N MET A 80 -8.74 5.52 7.42
CA MET A 80 -8.21 4.64 8.47
C MET A 80 -6.87 4.00 8.09
N SER A 81 -6.45 4.10 6.83
CA SER A 81 -5.23 3.45 6.34
C SER A 81 -3.95 4.06 6.93
N ALA A 82 -4.02 5.31 7.37
CA ALA A 82 -2.92 6.03 8.00
C ALA A 82 -2.81 5.77 9.53
N GLU A 83 -3.85 5.24 10.16
CA GLU A 83 -3.97 5.20 11.63
C GLU A 83 -2.90 4.33 12.30
N ALA A 84 -2.49 3.25 11.64
CA ALA A 84 -1.43 2.40 12.16
C ALA A 84 -0.08 3.14 12.21
N GLY A 85 0.20 4.02 11.24
CA GLY A 85 1.39 4.87 11.24
C GLY A 85 1.41 5.91 12.34
N ARG A 86 0.24 6.32 12.84
CA ARG A 86 0.13 7.26 13.98
C ARG A 86 0.36 6.61 15.33
N SER A 87 0.21 5.29 15.41
CA SER A 87 0.26 4.51 16.65
C SER A 87 1.48 3.58 16.75
N THR A 88 2.32 3.54 15.71
CA THR A 88 3.48 2.63 15.60
C THR A 88 4.77 3.41 15.39
N THR A 89 5.91 2.84 15.80
CA THR A 89 7.23 3.45 15.52
C THR A 89 7.59 3.35 14.04
N SER A 90 8.36 4.31 13.52
CA SER A 90 8.83 4.29 12.11
C SER A 90 9.56 3.00 11.74
N THR A 91 10.42 2.50 12.63
CA THR A 91 11.14 1.24 12.41
C THR A 91 10.20 0.05 12.30
N SER A 92 9.25 -0.09 13.24
CA SER A 92 8.30 -1.20 13.20
C SER A 92 7.38 -1.13 11.98
N LEU A 93 6.98 0.08 11.58
CA LEU A 93 6.16 0.29 10.38
C LEU A 93 6.95 -0.06 9.10
N LEU A 94 8.21 0.38 8.99
CA LEU A 94 9.07 0.07 7.85
C LEU A 94 9.29 -1.44 7.70
N ASP A 95 9.57 -2.14 8.80
CA ASP A 95 9.78 -3.59 8.79
C ASP A 95 8.51 -4.36 8.42
N ALA A 96 7.34 -3.92 8.92
CA ALA A 96 6.05 -4.51 8.56
C ALA A 96 5.73 -4.28 7.07
N TRP A 97 5.98 -3.07 6.56
CA TRP A 97 5.78 -2.75 5.15
C TRP A 97 6.69 -3.59 4.24
N ARG A 98 7.97 -3.74 4.59
CA ARG A 98 8.93 -4.60 3.86
C ARG A 98 8.46 -6.05 3.79
N LEU A 99 7.97 -6.59 4.91
CA LEU A 99 7.48 -7.96 4.98
C LEU A 99 6.27 -8.17 4.06
N ASP A 100 5.26 -7.32 4.19
CA ASP A 100 3.99 -7.51 3.47
C ASP A 100 4.09 -7.15 1.99
N ARG A 101 4.89 -6.14 1.61
CA ARG A 101 5.13 -5.84 0.19
C ARG A 101 5.85 -6.98 -0.52
N THR A 102 6.81 -7.63 0.17
CA THR A 102 7.50 -8.83 -0.36
C THR A 102 6.51 -9.95 -0.60
N ARG A 103 5.66 -10.24 0.39
CA ARG A 103 4.59 -11.25 0.26
C ARG A 103 3.63 -10.94 -0.89
N LEU A 104 3.22 -9.69 -1.05
CA LEU A 104 2.35 -9.26 -2.14
C LEU A 104 3.01 -9.50 -3.50
N ILE A 105 4.27 -9.11 -3.66
CA ILE A 105 5.02 -9.31 -4.91
C ILE A 105 5.15 -10.81 -5.22
N GLU A 106 5.46 -11.64 -4.24
CA GLU A 106 5.53 -13.10 -4.41
C GLU A 106 4.20 -13.69 -4.87
N LEU A 107 3.10 -13.34 -4.20
CA LEU A 107 1.75 -13.77 -4.61
C LEU A 107 1.43 -13.32 -6.03
N ALA A 108 1.74 -12.06 -6.37
CA ALA A 108 1.44 -11.50 -7.68
C ALA A 108 2.16 -12.24 -8.81
N ARG A 109 3.39 -12.74 -8.59
CA ARG A 109 4.16 -13.47 -9.60
C ARG A 109 3.47 -14.76 -10.06
N ASP A 110 2.76 -15.42 -9.15
CA ASP A 110 2.12 -16.72 -9.39
C ASP A 110 0.69 -16.60 -9.95
N VAL A 111 0.11 -15.40 -9.99
CA VAL A 111 -1.26 -15.16 -10.46
C VAL A 111 -1.33 -15.11 -11.98
N ASP A 112 -2.31 -15.82 -12.57
CA ASP A 112 -2.62 -15.69 -14.00
C ASP A 112 -2.91 -14.21 -14.33
N PRO A 113 -2.18 -13.60 -15.29
CA PRO A 113 -2.34 -12.18 -15.63
C PRO A 113 -3.75 -11.76 -16.05
N SER A 114 -4.60 -12.70 -16.46
CA SER A 114 -5.99 -12.48 -16.87
C SER A 114 -7.01 -12.63 -15.74
N THR A 115 -6.60 -13.14 -14.57
CA THR A 115 -7.45 -13.29 -13.38
C THR A 115 -8.10 -11.96 -13.02
N ARG A 116 -9.39 -12.01 -12.69
CA ARG A 116 -10.12 -10.85 -12.18
C ARG A 116 -9.98 -10.78 -10.66
N VAL A 117 -9.28 -9.77 -10.19
CA VAL A 117 -9.03 -9.50 -8.77
C VAL A 117 -10.14 -8.58 -8.27
N PRO A 118 -10.89 -8.95 -7.21
CA PRO A 118 -11.84 -8.03 -6.60
C PRO A 118 -11.11 -6.82 -6.01
N TRP A 119 -11.75 -5.65 -6.05
CA TRP A 119 -11.20 -4.44 -5.43
C TRP A 119 -12.32 -3.53 -4.95
N TYR A 120 -11.99 -2.38 -4.34
CA TYR A 120 -12.95 -1.39 -3.84
C TYR A 120 -13.80 -0.72 -4.93
N GLY A 121 -13.46 -0.95 -6.20
CA GLY A 121 -14.26 -0.57 -7.37
C GLY A 121 -14.58 -1.79 -8.24
N PRO A 122 -14.75 -1.61 -9.55
CA PRO A 122 -14.86 -2.74 -10.47
C PRO A 122 -13.65 -3.67 -10.34
N ALA A 123 -13.89 -4.98 -10.37
CA ALA A 123 -12.81 -5.97 -10.35
C ALA A 123 -11.81 -5.68 -11.48
N MET A 124 -10.51 -5.79 -11.22
CA MET A 124 -9.46 -5.47 -12.19
C MET A 124 -8.82 -6.74 -12.73
N GLY A 125 -8.27 -6.71 -13.96
CA GLY A 125 -7.37 -7.78 -14.39
C GLY A 125 -6.09 -7.74 -13.55
N ALA A 126 -5.49 -8.89 -13.23
CA ALA A 126 -4.32 -8.97 -12.36
C ALA A 126 -3.14 -8.09 -12.82
N ARG A 127 -2.94 -7.91 -14.14
CA ARG A 127 -1.96 -6.94 -14.65
C ARG A 127 -2.27 -5.52 -14.21
N SER A 128 -3.49 -5.06 -14.48
CA SER A 128 -3.94 -3.71 -14.09
C SER A 128 -3.91 -3.51 -12.59
N PHE A 129 -4.20 -4.57 -11.84
CA PHE A 129 -4.13 -4.57 -10.39
C PHE A 129 -2.70 -4.32 -9.87
N VAL A 130 -1.71 -5.06 -10.39
CA VAL A 130 -0.29 -4.85 -10.03
C VAL A 130 0.20 -3.49 -10.53
N THR A 131 -0.17 -3.07 -11.74
CA THR A 131 0.16 -1.72 -12.24
C THR A 131 -0.40 -0.62 -11.34
N ALA A 132 -1.60 -0.80 -10.77
CA ALA A 132 -2.14 0.15 -9.82
C ALA A 132 -1.29 0.22 -8.55
N ARG A 133 -0.76 -0.92 -8.04
CA ARG A 133 0.17 -0.88 -6.90
C ARG A 133 1.47 -0.12 -7.20
N VAL A 134 2.03 -0.28 -8.39
CA VAL A 134 3.19 0.53 -8.83
C VAL A 134 2.86 2.02 -8.79
N MET A 135 1.73 2.40 -9.39
CA MET A 135 1.27 3.81 -9.42
C MET A 135 1.07 4.37 -8.01
N GLU A 136 0.48 3.59 -7.10
CA GLU A 136 0.24 3.99 -5.71
C GLU A 136 1.56 4.20 -4.98
N THR A 137 2.51 3.25 -5.08
CA THR A 137 3.84 3.40 -4.48
C THR A 137 4.57 4.63 -5.01
N TRP A 138 4.50 4.87 -6.32
CA TRP A 138 5.08 6.06 -6.92
C TRP A 138 4.42 7.36 -6.42
N ALA A 139 3.10 7.42 -6.38
CA ALA A 139 2.37 8.62 -5.98
C ALA A 139 2.64 9.01 -4.52
N HIS A 140 2.54 8.04 -3.60
CA HIS A 140 2.84 8.26 -2.18
C HIS A 140 4.35 8.47 -1.94
N GLY A 141 5.20 7.80 -2.72
CA GLY A 141 6.64 8.01 -2.70
C GLY A 141 7.02 9.42 -3.16
N GLN A 142 6.33 9.98 -4.15
CA GLN A 142 6.52 11.35 -4.61
C GLN A 142 6.14 12.37 -3.53
N ASP A 143 5.02 12.18 -2.83
CA ASP A 143 4.64 13.04 -1.70
C ASP A 143 5.69 13.02 -0.58
N ILE A 144 6.31 11.86 -0.32
CA ILE A 144 7.41 11.74 0.63
C ILE A 144 8.66 12.46 0.10
N ALA A 145 9.03 12.25 -1.16
CA ALA A 145 10.19 12.88 -1.77
C ALA A 145 10.08 14.41 -1.82
N ASP A 146 8.88 14.95 -2.05
CA ASP A 146 8.64 16.39 -2.04
C ASP A 146 8.67 17.02 -0.63
N ALA A 147 8.55 16.18 0.41
CA ALA A 147 8.61 16.61 1.81
C ALA A 147 10.04 16.66 2.39
N LEU A 148 10.99 15.97 1.76
CA LEU A 148 12.37 15.75 2.25
C LEU A 148 13.39 16.58 1.45
#